data_AF-A0A938KC54-F1
#
_entry.id   AF-A0A938KC54-F1
#
_cell.length_a   1.000
_cell.length_b   1.000
_cell.length_c   1.000
_cell.angle_alpha   90.00
_cell.angle_beta   90.00
_cell.angle_gamma   90.00
#
_symmetry.space_group_name_H-M   'P 1'
#
loop_
_entity.id
_entity.type
_entity.pdbx_description
1 polymer ?
#
loop_
_entity_poly.entity_id
_entity_poly.type
_entity_poly.pdbx_seq_one_letter_code
_entity_poly.pdbx_strand_id
1 'polypeptide(L)'
;MRVHLVTPAPGSKTVIDVFNLHDNCIEVTANYVVVRGLELKNAGQHAVLIRKGVQNVVVEDCRITGWGRVGGARVWGVFHGSDSAVYGESGSGGIVIQGNLIEHPRSGSNDWESGHPDGPQSISLVNSSGGNIIRYNTIRSTEDHGYNDGIGGASNFSFEGSPNRDSDIYGNIVANCWDDAIESEGANMNVRIWSNYLDKTFVFVATASTSKGPIYIFRNLFGTSRVSHQDASGGMIIKTAGPRRFLTLNGEQVPGDQGRRVERVQRSRARECHLAEQYLPGSRACLSLGEKRRSAERPARRPDERLPRRRICQVDVRALRAARMVLDADGANDQVGPSRVLAKRKEFRDYGPRR
;
A
#
# COMPACT_ATOMS: atom_id res chain seq x y z
N MET A 1 5.37 -6.04 -26.45
CA MET A 1 5.41 -5.61 -25.05
C MET A 1 6.00 -6.73 -24.22
N ARG A 2 7.14 -6.49 -23.56
CA ARG A 2 7.88 -7.46 -22.75
C ARG A 2 7.57 -7.15 -21.28
N VAL A 3 7.24 -8.19 -20.51
CA VAL A 3 7.02 -8.07 -19.06
C VAL A 3 8.29 -8.55 -18.37
N HIS A 4 8.74 -7.79 -17.38
CA HIS A 4 9.89 -8.14 -16.55
C HIS A 4 9.36 -8.77 -15.26
N LEU A 5 9.57 -10.08 -15.10
CA LEU A 5 9.11 -10.81 -13.92
C LEU A 5 10.29 -11.06 -12.97
N VAL A 6 10.16 -10.54 -11.75
CA VAL A 6 11.05 -10.78 -10.63
C VAL A 6 10.30 -11.64 -9.62
N THR A 7 10.76 -12.88 -9.46
CA THR A 7 10.10 -13.89 -8.63
C THR A 7 11.13 -14.91 -8.15
N PRO A 8 10.91 -15.58 -6.99
CA PRO A 8 11.72 -16.74 -6.63
C PRO A 8 11.66 -17.82 -7.71
N ALA A 9 12.68 -18.67 -7.74
CA ALA A 9 12.62 -19.88 -8.54
C ALA A 9 11.43 -20.77 -8.08
N PRO A 10 10.80 -21.52 -8.98
CA PRO A 10 9.68 -22.39 -8.63
C PRO A 10 9.99 -23.30 -7.42
N GLY A 11 9.11 -23.31 -6.43
CA GLY A 11 9.25 -24.12 -5.21
C GLY A 11 10.25 -23.58 -4.17
N SER A 12 10.89 -22.43 -4.43
CA SER A 12 11.80 -21.79 -3.48
C SER A 12 11.18 -20.54 -2.83
N LYS A 13 11.79 -20.10 -1.73
CA LYS A 13 11.56 -18.78 -1.13
C LYS A 13 12.82 -17.93 -1.32
N THR A 14 12.65 -16.65 -1.64
CA THR A 14 13.75 -15.68 -1.72
C THR A 14 13.51 -14.55 -0.73
N VAL A 15 14.50 -14.31 0.13
CA VAL A 15 14.52 -13.19 1.07
C VAL A 15 15.55 -12.16 0.58
N ILE A 16 15.09 -10.93 0.35
CA ILE A 16 15.94 -9.77 0.14
C ILE A 16 15.97 -8.98 1.46
N ASP A 17 17.00 -9.22 2.25
CA ASP A 17 17.28 -8.47 3.48
C ASP A 17 18.44 -7.52 3.22
N VAL A 18 18.17 -6.22 3.26
CA VAL A 18 19.19 -5.19 3.03
C VAL A 18 19.80 -4.65 4.32
N PHE A 19 19.46 -5.21 5.49
CA PHE A 19 20.09 -4.91 6.78
C PHE A 19 20.18 -3.42 7.15
N ASN A 20 19.25 -2.60 6.68
CA ASN A 20 19.31 -1.13 6.80
C ASN A 20 20.54 -0.48 6.12
N LEU A 21 21.22 -1.20 5.23
CA LEU A 21 22.39 -0.73 4.47
C LEU A 21 22.01 -0.14 3.11
N HIS A 22 20.77 -0.31 2.68
CA HIS A 22 20.21 0.30 1.48
C HIS A 22 18.85 0.91 1.75
N ASP A 23 18.59 2.04 1.12
CA ASP A 23 17.30 2.73 1.22
C ASP A 23 16.14 1.84 0.76
N ASN A 24 16.36 0.98 -0.23
CA ASN A 24 15.30 0.14 -0.79
C ASN A 24 15.75 -1.30 -1.01
N CYS A 25 14.82 -2.26 -0.88
CA CYS A 25 15.07 -3.64 -1.33
C CYS A 25 15.05 -3.70 -2.86
N ILE A 26 14.02 -3.09 -3.46
CA ILE A 26 13.81 -3.06 -4.92
C ILE A 26 13.54 -1.63 -5.36
N GLU A 27 14.24 -1.21 -6.42
CA GLU A 27 13.95 0.01 -7.18
C GLU A 27 13.46 -0.37 -8.58
N VAL A 28 12.27 0.11 -8.94
CA VAL A 28 11.62 -0.11 -10.23
C VAL A 28 11.71 1.16 -11.06
N THR A 29 12.50 1.09 -12.14
CA THR A 29 12.76 2.19 -13.08
C THR A 29 12.15 1.94 -14.46
N ALA A 30 11.64 0.73 -14.71
CA ALA A 30 11.01 0.33 -15.97
C ALA A 30 9.50 0.07 -15.87
N ASN A 31 8.80 0.24 -16.99
CA ASN A 31 7.39 -0.11 -17.14
C ASN A 31 7.19 -1.63 -17.28
N TYR A 32 5.98 -2.13 -16.97
CA TYR A 32 5.61 -3.54 -17.16
C TYR A 32 6.46 -4.51 -16.33
N VAL A 33 6.67 -4.17 -15.06
CA VAL A 33 7.43 -4.96 -14.08
C VAL A 33 6.47 -5.67 -13.14
N VAL A 34 6.76 -6.93 -12.82
CA VAL A 34 6.06 -7.72 -11.81
C VAL A 34 7.06 -8.16 -10.76
N VAL A 35 6.85 -7.73 -9.52
CA VAL A 35 7.56 -8.18 -8.32
C VAL A 35 6.63 -9.16 -7.59
N ARG A 36 7.03 -10.44 -7.50
CA ARG A 36 6.17 -11.51 -7.01
C ARG A 36 6.84 -12.40 -5.98
N GLY A 37 6.16 -12.73 -4.90
CA GLY A 37 6.50 -13.87 -4.05
C GLY A 37 7.78 -13.71 -3.21
N LEU A 38 8.28 -12.48 -3.06
CA LEU A 38 9.51 -12.18 -2.33
C LEU A 38 9.23 -11.85 -0.86
N GLU A 39 10.20 -12.14 0.00
CA GLU A 39 10.25 -11.58 1.35
C GLU A 39 11.24 -10.41 1.36
N LEU A 40 10.75 -9.19 1.58
CA LEU A 40 11.53 -7.95 1.55
C LEU A 40 11.69 -7.41 2.97
N LYS A 41 12.94 -7.20 3.40
CA LYS A 41 13.25 -6.89 4.79
C LYS A 41 14.24 -5.75 4.94
N ASN A 42 14.00 -4.98 6.00
CA ASN A 42 14.98 -4.06 6.56
C ASN A 42 15.47 -2.99 5.57
N ALA A 43 14.61 -2.53 4.66
CA ALA A 43 14.89 -1.34 3.87
C ALA A 43 15.12 -0.12 4.76
N GLY A 44 16.02 0.78 4.34
CA GLY A 44 16.28 2.02 5.04
C GLY A 44 15.17 3.06 4.90
N GLN A 45 14.42 3.04 3.79
CA GLN A 45 13.31 3.95 3.48
C GLN A 45 12.10 3.16 2.97
N HIS A 46 12.05 2.80 1.68
CA HIS A 46 10.92 2.07 1.10
C HIS A 46 11.32 0.64 0.73
N ALA A 47 10.47 -0.36 0.95
CA ALA A 47 10.86 -1.72 0.52
C ALA A 47 10.87 -1.85 -1.01
N VAL A 48 9.80 -1.39 -1.66
CA VAL A 48 9.70 -1.25 -3.12
C VAL A 48 9.48 0.21 -3.49
N LEU A 49 10.42 0.78 -4.24
CA LEU A 49 10.33 2.13 -4.79
C LEU A 49 10.01 2.07 -6.28
N ILE A 50 8.87 2.60 -6.68
CA ILE A 50 8.46 2.77 -8.07
C ILE A 50 8.75 4.21 -8.48
N ARG A 51 9.66 4.39 -9.44
CA ARG A 51 10.16 5.70 -9.82
C ARG A 51 9.14 6.55 -10.57
N LYS A 52 9.42 7.86 -10.60
CA LYS A 52 8.60 8.90 -11.20
C LYS A 52 8.19 8.51 -12.62
N GLY A 53 6.90 8.59 -12.92
CA GLY A 53 6.35 8.33 -14.24
C GLY A 53 6.31 6.86 -14.68
N VAL A 54 6.80 5.90 -13.88
CA VAL A 54 6.77 4.47 -14.22
C VAL A 54 5.33 3.95 -14.24
N GLN A 55 4.97 3.20 -15.28
CA GLN A 55 3.63 2.69 -15.54
C GLN A 55 3.58 1.15 -15.51
N ASN A 56 2.43 0.62 -15.08
CA ASN A 56 2.08 -0.80 -15.17
C ASN A 56 3.03 -1.70 -14.35
N VAL A 57 3.12 -1.43 -13.04
CA VAL A 57 3.89 -2.25 -12.09
C VAL A 57 2.95 -3.11 -11.27
N VAL A 58 3.29 -4.37 -11.07
CA VAL A 58 2.58 -5.28 -10.16
C VAL A 58 3.50 -5.63 -9.00
N VAL A 59 3.04 -5.45 -7.77
CA VAL A 59 3.67 -5.97 -6.55
C VAL A 59 2.68 -6.94 -5.93
N GLU A 60 3.01 -8.23 -5.94
CA GLU A 60 2.08 -9.26 -5.50
C GLU A 60 2.68 -10.41 -4.69
N ASP A 61 1.87 -11.00 -3.82
CA ASP A 61 2.22 -12.16 -3.00
C ASP A 61 3.54 -11.99 -2.22
N CYS A 62 3.95 -10.75 -1.94
CA CYS A 62 5.17 -10.44 -1.19
C CYS A 62 4.88 -10.35 0.31
N ARG A 63 5.91 -10.67 1.11
CA ARG A 63 5.94 -10.33 2.53
C ARG A 63 6.92 -9.18 2.74
N ILE A 64 6.48 -8.08 3.36
CA ILE A 64 7.28 -6.88 3.50
C ILE A 64 7.33 -6.47 4.98
N THR A 65 8.54 -6.32 5.53
CA THR A 65 8.75 -5.99 6.95
C THR A 65 9.96 -5.09 7.20
N GLY A 66 9.92 -4.31 8.28
CA GLY A 66 11.07 -3.56 8.80
C GLY A 66 11.60 -2.45 7.90
N TRP A 67 10.77 -1.87 7.03
CA TRP A 67 11.17 -0.70 6.21
C TRP A 67 11.13 0.58 7.04
N GLY A 68 11.71 1.64 6.48
CA GLY A 68 11.60 2.99 7.01
C GLY A 68 12.72 3.39 7.96
N ARG A 69 12.93 4.71 8.00
CA ARG A 69 13.93 5.38 8.83
C ARG A 69 13.44 5.44 10.29
N VAL A 70 14.39 5.59 11.22
CA VAL A 70 14.09 5.75 12.66
C VAL A 70 14.41 7.19 13.05
N GLY A 71 13.44 7.88 13.67
CA GLY A 71 13.61 9.26 14.15
C GLY A 71 14.52 9.42 15.37
N GLY A 72 14.90 8.32 16.01
CA GLY A 72 15.77 8.27 17.19
C GLY A 72 15.17 7.47 18.35
N ALA A 73 15.87 7.39 19.47
CA ALA A 73 15.49 6.55 20.62
C ALA A 73 14.20 6.98 21.36
N ARG A 74 13.61 8.14 21.01
CA ARG A 74 12.42 8.71 21.66
C ARG A 74 11.38 9.25 20.66
N VAL A 75 11.56 9.02 19.36
CA VAL A 75 10.67 9.57 18.33
C VAL A 75 10.11 8.42 17.50
N TRP A 76 8.79 8.35 17.46
CA TRP A 76 8.01 7.37 16.69
C TRP A 76 7.94 7.78 15.22
N GLY A 77 9.07 7.73 14.52
CA GLY A 77 9.16 8.07 13.09
C GLY A 77 10.06 9.28 12.81
N VAL A 78 10.51 9.44 11.56
CA VAL A 78 11.25 10.65 11.16
C VAL A 78 10.24 11.79 11.01
N PHE A 79 10.58 12.99 11.46
CA PHE A 79 9.77 14.21 11.35
C PHE A 79 9.37 14.61 9.91
N HIS A 80 9.68 13.79 8.89
CA HIS A 80 9.30 13.98 7.50
C HIS A 80 9.38 12.64 6.71
N GLY A 81 8.24 12.18 6.21
CA GLY A 81 8.17 11.34 5.01
C GLY A 81 7.42 10.02 5.19
N SER A 82 6.50 9.75 4.25
CA SER A 82 5.76 8.50 4.08
C SER A 82 6.69 7.37 3.62
N ASP A 83 7.62 6.95 4.48
CA ASP A 83 8.43 5.75 4.27
C ASP A 83 7.51 4.54 4.22
N SER A 84 7.59 3.75 3.15
CA SER A 84 6.51 2.83 2.77
C SER A 84 6.98 1.47 2.31
N ALA A 85 6.20 0.44 2.60
CA ALA A 85 6.45 -0.89 2.05
C ALA A 85 6.41 -0.84 0.52
N VAL A 86 5.42 -0.14 -0.06
CA VAL A 86 5.38 0.17 -1.50
C VAL A 86 5.18 1.66 -1.68
N TYR A 87 6.11 2.31 -2.38
CA TYR A 87 6.08 3.74 -2.65
C TYR A 87 6.11 4.02 -4.15
N GLY A 88 5.10 4.71 -4.66
CA GLY A 88 5.03 5.22 -6.03
C GLY A 88 5.30 6.71 -6.06
N GLU A 89 6.34 7.12 -6.77
CA GLU A 89 6.63 8.53 -7.02
C GLU A 89 5.62 9.16 -8.02
N SER A 90 5.57 10.49 -8.05
CA SER A 90 4.69 11.30 -8.91
C SER A 90 4.63 10.83 -10.36
N GLY A 91 3.41 10.82 -10.91
CA GLY A 91 3.13 10.43 -12.28
C GLY A 91 3.17 8.92 -12.54
N SER A 92 3.56 8.08 -11.56
CA SER A 92 3.44 6.63 -11.69
C SER A 92 1.97 6.19 -11.68
N GLY A 93 1.63 5.10 -12.37
CA GLY A 93 0.24 4.64 -12.45
C GLY A 93 0.06 3.29 -13.14
N GLY A 94 -1.18 2.83 -13.22
CA GLY A 94 -1.46 1.44 -13.58
C GLY A 94 -0.85 0.45 -12.58
N ILE A 95 -0.68 0.86 -11.32
CA ILE A 95 0.01 0.05 -10.31
C ILE A 95 -0.98 -0.93 -9.70
N VAL A 96 -0.62 -2.21 -9.66
CA VAL A 96 -1.37 -3.25 -8.96
C VAL A 96 -0.60 -3.70 -7.73
N ILE A 97 -1.18 -3.52 -6.55
CA ILE A 97 -0.60 -4.00 -5.28
C ILE A 97 -1.58 -5.01 -4.71
N GLN A 98 -1.25 -6.30 -4.75
CA GLN A 98 -2.21 -7.35 -4.39
C GLN A 98 -1.68 -8.54 -3.60
N GLY A 99 -2.47 -9.08 -2.69
CA GLY A 99 -2.13 -10.32 -2.00
C GLY A 99 -0.89 -10.23 -1.10
N ASN A 100 -0.41 -9.02 -0.80
CA ASN A 100 0.79 -8.83 0.00
C ASN A 100 0.47 -8.90 1.50
N LEU A 101 1.44 -9.37 2.28
CA LEU A 101 1.47 -9.26 3.72
C LEU A 101 2.47 -8.17 4.12
N ILE A 102 1.97 -7.03 4.57
CA ILE A 102 2.75 -5.84 4.92
C ILE A 102 2.65 -5.65 6.43
N GLU A 103 3.75 -5.83 7.13
CA GLU A 103 3.76 -5.88 8.59
C GLU A 103 4.94 -5.11 9.17
N HIS A 104 4.71 -4.42 10.30
CA HIS A 104 5.77 -3.94 11.18
C HIS A 104 6.84 -3.10 10.46
N PRO A 105 6.54 -1.81 10.16
CA PRO A 105 7.61 -0.87 9.84
C PRO A 105 8.66 -0.84 10.94
N ARG A 106 9.88 -0.42 10.61
CA ARG A 106 11.00 -0.38 11.56
C ARG A 106 10.72 0.54 12.75
N SER A 107 10.03 1.66 12.49
CA SER A 107 9.52 2.61 13.46
C SER A 107 7.99 2.64 13.41
N GLY A 108 7.33 3.11 14.46
CA GLY A 108 5.92 3.51 14.40
C GLY A 108 5.77 4.96 13.94
N SER A 109 4.52 5.41 13.80
CA SER A 109 4.11 6.82 13.77
C SER A 109 3.65 7.27 15.18
N ASN A 110 3.64 8.57 15.46
CA ASN A 110 2.93 9.11 16.63
C ASN A 110 1.40 9.01 16.45
N ASP A 111 0.67 9.12 17.57
CA ASP A 111 -0.78 9.19 17.60
C ASP A 111 -1.29 10.62 17.80
N TRP A 112 -2.62 10.79 17.74
CA TRP A 112 -3.30 12.09 17.85
C TRP A 112 -3.23 12.72 19.25
N GLU A 113 -2.87 11.97 20.29
CA GLU A 113 -2.58 12.57 21.61
C GLU A 113 -1.28 13.39 21.59
N SER A 114 -0.37 13.03 20.67
CA SER A 114 0.94 13.66 20.52
C SER A 114 0.99 14.72 19.40
N GLY A 115 -0.07 14.86 18.61
CA GLY A 115 -0.16 15.74 17.45
C GLY A 115 -0.58 14.99 16.19
N HIS A 116 -0.59 15.65 15.04
CA HIS A 116 -0.89 14.98 13.77
C HIS A 116 0.08 13.80 13.57
N PRO A 117 -0.40 12.58 13.29
CA PRO A 117 0.46 11.45 12.98
C PRO A 117 1.42 11.76 11.83
N ASP A 118 2.69 11.51 12.04
CA ASP A 118 3.74 11.53 11.03
C ASP A 118 4.62 10.28 11.23
N GLY A 119 5.02 9.64 10.14
CA GLY A 119 5.70 8.36 10.19
C GLY A 119 5.39 7.44 9.02
N PRO A 120 5.76 6.15 9.14
CA PRO A 120 5.69 5.22 8.04
C PRO A 120 4.25 4.90 7.63
N GLN A 121 4.06 4.72 6.32
CA GLN A 121 2.82 4.20 5.75
C GLN A 121 3.06 2.78 5.22
N SER A 122 2.00 2.05 4.87
CA SER A 122 2.19 0.76 4.17
C SER A 122 2.33 0.97 2.68
N ILE A 123 1.39 1.70 2.07
CA ILE A 123 1.39 1.99 0.64
C ILE A 123 1.28 3.50 0.47
N SER A 124 2.13 4.11 -0.35
CA SER A 124 1.99 5.52 -0.72
C SER A 124 2.06 5.67 -2.23
N LEU A 125 1.04 6.29 -2.83
CA LEU A 125 1.07 6.66 -4.25
C LEU A 125 1.03 8.19 -4.36
N VAL A 126 2.20 8.82 -4.48
CA VAL A 126 2.30 10.28 -4.56
C VAL A 126 1.86 10.72 -5.95
N ASN A 127 0.81 11.55 -6.04
CA ASN A 127 0.37 12.18 -7.30
C ASN A 127 0.36 11.21 -8.48
N SER A 128 -0.35 10.09 -8.31
CA SER A 128 -0.39 9.02 -9.31
C SER A 128 -1.12 9.48 -10.58
N SER A 129 -0.77 8.92 -11.74
CA SER A 129 -1.54 9.12 -12.98
C SER A 129 -2.88 8.37 -13.02
N GLY A 130 -3.16 7.51 -12.03
CA GLY A 130 -4.38 6.73 -11.88
C GLY A 130 -4.31 5.32 -12.49
N GLY A 131 -5.45 4.64 -12.59
CA GLY A 131 -5.55 3.26 -13.06
C GLY A 131 -5.04 2.22 -12.05
N ASN A 132 -4.97 2.57 -10.76
CA ASN A 132 -4.36 1.73 -9.74
C ASN A 132 -5.35 0.72 -9.16
N ILE A 133 -4.83 -0.44 -8.75
CA ILE A 133 -5.61 -1.50 -8.09
C ILE A 133 -4.87 -1.92 -6.82
N ILE A 134 -5.45 -1.65 -5.66
CA ILE A 134 -4.92 -2.06 -4.36
C ILE A 134 -5.90 -3.05 -3.73
N ARG A 135 -5.57 -4.35 -3.72
CA ARG A 135 -6.53 -5.38 -3.32
C ARG A 135 -5.98 -6.57 -2.57
N TYR A 136 -6.79 -7.15 -1.68
CA TYR A 136 -6.46 -8.39 -0.98
C TYR A 136 -5.12 -8.35 -0.22
N ASN A 137 -4.63 -7.16 0.13
CA ASN A 137 -3.46 -7.02 0.98
C ASN A 137 -3.89 -7.14 2.45
N THR A 138 -3.02 -7.70 3.28
CA THR A 138 -3.11 -7.62 4.73
C THR A 138 -2.07 -6.64 5.22
N ILE A 139 -2.53 -5.51 5.74
CA ILE A 139 -1.74 -4.41 6.32
C ILE A 139 -2.05 -4.38 7.81
N ARG A 140 -1.04 -4.64 8.65
CA ARG A 140 -1.22 -4.65 10.11
C ARG A 140 0.09 -4.42 10.82
N SER A 141 0.01 -3.80 11.98
CA SER A 141 1.16 -3.63 12.85
C SER A 141 0.82 -3.95 14.31
N THR A 142 1.59 -3.41 15.23
CA THR A 142 1.31 -3.49 16.67
C THR A 142 0.86 -2.13 17.20
N GLU A 143 0.31 -2.14 18.41
CA GLU A 143 -0.06 -0.95 19.17
C GLU A 143 1.12 0.02 19.35
N ASP A 144 2.34 -0.48 19.46
CA ASP A 144 3.52 0.36 19.66
C ASP A 144 4.19 0.81 18.35
N HIS A 145 3.72 0.30 17.20
CA HIS A 145 4.35 0.54 15.89
C HIS A 145 3.29 0.82 14.80
N GLY A 146 2.28 1.60 15.13
CA GLY A 146 1.21 1.95 14.21
C GLY A 146 1.71 2.72 12.97
N TYR A 147 0.98 2.62 11.88
CA TYR A 147 1.18 3.43 10.69
C TYR A 147 0.72 4.87 10.93
N ASN A 148 1.25 5.80 10.16
CA ASN A 148 0.55 7.06 9.92
C ASN A 148 -0.76 6.72 9.19
N ASP A 149 -0.64 6.42 7.89
CA ASP A 149 -1.73 5.89 7.07
C ASP A 149 -1.47 4.46 6.62
N GLY A 150 -2.55 3.68 6.48
CA GLY A 150 -2.48 2.36 5.87
C GLY A 150 -2.17 2.47 4.38
N ILE A 151 -3.05 3.15 3.66
CA ILE A 151 -2.89 3.45 2.22
C ILE A 151 -2.95 4.97 2.07
N GLY A 152 -1.82 5.58 1.76
CA GLY A 152 -1.62 7.01 1.69
C GLY A 152 -1.30 7.55 0.29
N GLY A 153 -1.12 8.85 0.23
CA GLY A 153 -0.63 9.56 -0.93
C GLY A 153 0.02 10.89 -0.58
N ALA A 154 -0.22 11.88 -1.42
CA ALA A 154 0.18 13.25 -1.20
C ALA A 154 -0.76 14.19 -1.96
N SER A 155 -0.62 15.49 -1.72
CA SER A 155 -1.41 16.55 -2.39
C SER A 155 -2.92 16.38 -2.20
N ASN A 156 -3.32 16.12 -0.96
CA ASN A 156 -4.67 15.81 -0.52
C ASN A 156 -5.72 16.84 -0.98
N PHE A 157 -5.30 18.11 -1.05
CA PHE A 157 -6.10 19.24 -1.52
C PHE A 157 -5.65 19.65 -2.92
N SER A 158 -5.89 18.80 -3.92
CA SER A 158 -5.47 19.07 -5.29
C SER A 158 -6.42 18.46 -6.34
N PHE A 159 -6.16 18.79 -7.60
CA PHE A 159 -6.80 18.19 -8.78
C PHE A 159 -6.08 16.93 -9.28
N GLU A 160 -5.13 16.40 -8.51
CA GLU A 160 -4.34 15.21 -8.82
C GLU A 160 -4.45 14.22 -7.65
N GLY A 161 -3.59 14.34 -6.64
CA GLY A 161 -3.61 13.56 -5.41
C GLY A 161 -3.52 12.04 -5.63
N SER A 162 -4.09 11.27 -4.71
CA SER A 162 -4.06 9.81 -4.71
C SER A 162 -5.45 9.23 -4.40
N PRO A 163 -5.88 8.15 -5.06
CA PRO A 163 -5.23 7.43 -6.17
C PRO A 163 -5.49 8.11 -7.52
N ASN A 164 -5.87 9.39 -7.52
CA ASN A 164 -6.23 10.21 -8.67
C ASN A 164 -7.49 9.74 -9.40
N ARG A 165 -7.39 8.80 -10.33
CA ARG A 165 -8.49 8.44 -11.25
C ARG A 165 -8.56 6.96 -11.58
N ASP A 166 -9.74 6.49 -11.95
CA ASP A 166 -10.00 5.15 -12.49
C ASP A 166 -9.35 4.03 -11.65
N SER A 167 -9.41 4.18 -10.31
CA SER A 167 -8.66 3.36 -9.36
C SER A 167 -9.57 2.64 -8.37
N ASP A 168 -9.11 1.46 -7.94
CA ASP A 168 -9.87 0.52 -7.13
C ASP A 168 -9.11 0.11 -5.87
N ILE A 169 -9.74 0.25 -4.70
CA ILE A 169 -9.19 -0.17 -3.41
C ILE A 169 -10.17 -1.13 -2.74
N TYR A 170 -9.89 -2.43 -2.74
CA TYR A 170 -10.89 -3.40 -2.28
C TYR A 170 -10.36 -4.71 -1.69
N GLY A 171 -11.15 -5.30 -0.79
CA GLY A 171 -10.83 -6.61 -0.22
C GLY A 171 -9.57 -6.61 0.65
N ASN A 172 -9.06 -5.44 1.05
CA ASN A 172 -7.90 -5.34 1.93
C ASN A 172 -8.33 -5.50 3.39
N ILE A 173 -7.40 -6.00 4.21
CA ILE A 173 -7.46 -5.89 5.67
C ILE A 173 -6.44 -4.82 6.05
N VAL A 174 -6.88 -3.75 6.70
CA VAL A 174 -6.01 -2.64 7.13
C VAL A 174 -6.25 -2.38 8.61
N ALA A 175 -5.18 -2.42 9.41
CA ALA A 175 -5.26 -2.12 10.83
C ALA A 175 -4.02 -1.41 11.38
N ASN A 176 -4.21 -0.82 12.58
CA ASN A 176 -3.17 -0.13 13.35
C ASN A 176 -2.67 1.15 12.64
N CYS A 177 -3.58 2.00 12.19
CA CYS A 177 -3.28 3.30 11.62
C CYS A 177 -3.61 4.39 12.64
N TRP A 178 -2.75 5.39 12.79
CA TRP A 178 -3.00 6.50 13.69
C TRP A 178 -3.72 7.66 13.01
N ASP A 179 -3.65 7.77 11.69
CA ASP A 179 -4.47 8.69 10.92
C ASP A 179 -5.50 7.95 10.06
N ASP A 180 -5.29 7.84 8.74
CA ASP A 180 -6.27 7.30 7.82
C ASP A 180 -5.95 5.83 7.44
N ALA A 181 -6.90 4.91 7.58
CA ALA A 181 -6.70 3.55 7.05
C ALA A 181 -6.61 3.57 5.51
N ILE A 182 -7.42 4.41 4.86
CA ILE A 182 -7.35 4.69 3.42
C ILE A 182 -7.47 6.20 3.20
N GLU A 183 -6.37 6.84 2.82
CA GLU A 183 -6.32 8.21 2.31
C GLU A 183 -6.54 8.20 0.78
N SER A 184 -7.76 8.57 0.38
CA SER A 184 -8.15 8.73 -1.01
C SER A 184 -8.51 10.20 -1.24
N GLU A 185 -7.50 11.06 -1.33
CA GLU A 185 -7.63 12.52 -1.34
C GLU A 185 -7.05 13.15 -2.63
N GLY A 186 -7.67 14.20 -3.13
CA GLY A 186 -7.37 14.85 -4.41
C GLY A 186 -8.42 14.60 -5.49
N ALA A 187 -8.03 14.25 -6.72
CA ALA A 187 -8.96 14.19 -7.86
C ALA A 187 -10.13 13.23 -7.63
N ASN A 188 -9.84 12.00 -7.23
CA ASN A 188 -10.83 10.94 -6.99
C ASN A 188 -11.83 10.72 -8.14
N MET A 189 -11.39 10.81 -9.40
CA MET A 189 -12.27 10.62 -10.56
C MET A 189 -12.54 9.15 -10.81
N ASN A 190 -13.77 8.69 -10.65
CA ASN A 190 -14.12 7.28 -10.85
C ASN A 190 -13.28 6.34 -9.96
N VAL A 191 -13.15 6.72 -8.68
CA VAL A 191 -12.45 5.91 -7.66
C VAL A 191 -13.46 5.08 -6.88
N ARG A 192 -13.16 3.80 -6.65
CA ARG A 192 -14.05 2.86 -5.96
C ARG A 192 -13.33 2.22 -4.77
N ILE A 193 -13.95 2.27 -3.60
CA ILE A 193 -13.42 1.72 -2.34
C ILE A 193 -14.46 0.78 -1.73
N TRP A 194 -14.21 -0.52 -1.74
CA TRP A 194 -15.22 -1.49 -1.29
C TRP A 194 -14.70 -2.78 -0.67
N SER A 195 -15.53 -3.42 0.15
CA SER A 195 -15.24 -4.75 0.72
C SER A 195 -13.90 -4.83 1.47
N ASN A 196 -13.39 -3.72 1.97
CA ASN A 196 -12.25 -3.71 2.88
C ASN A 196 -12.73 -3.96 4.31
N TYR A 197 -11.87 -4.57 5.12
CA TYR A 197 -12.02 -4.60 6.58
C TYR A 197 -10.98 -3.67 7.19
N LEU A 198 -11.45 -2.65 7.88
CA LEU A 198 -10.64 -1.56 8.42
C LEU A 198 -10.84 -1.52 9.93
N ASP A 199 -9.80 -1.68 10.73
CA ASP A 199 -9.89 -1.81 12.19
C ASP A 199 -8.75 -1.06 12.89
N LYS A 200 -8.95 -0.62 14.14
CA LYS A 200 -7.94 0.07 14.94
C LYS A 200 -7.29 1.25 14.19
N THR A 201 -8.14 2.15 13.70
CA THR A 201 -7.72 3.35 12.95
C THR A 201 -8.30 4.62 13.56
N PHE A 202 -7.75 5.80 13.30
CA PHE A 202 -8.45 7.04 13.68
C PHE A 202 -9.59 7.31 12.70
N VAL A 203 -9.28 7.43 11.41
CA VAL A 203 -10.27 7.56 10.32
C VAL A 203 -10.23 6.31 9.46
N PHE A 204 -11.40 5.85 9.00
CA PHE A 204 -11.45 4.66 8.15
C PHE A 204 -11.19 5.00 6.67
N VAL A 205 -11.92 5.96 6.09
CA VAL A 205 -11.68 6.41 4.71
C VAL A 205 -11.66 7.92 4.67
N ALA A 206 -10.54 8.49 4.23
CA ALA A 206 -10.38 9.92 4.06
C ALA A 206 -10.50 10.35 2.61
N THR A 207 -11.21 11.47 2.43
CA THR A 207 -11.59 12.02 1.13
C THR A 207 -11.49 13.55 1.09
N ALA A 208 -10.67 14.16 1.97
CA ALA A 208 -10.45 15.59 2.10
C ALA A 208 -9.32 16.09 1.17
N SER A 209 -9.59 16.54 -0.05
CA SER A 209 -10.89 16.70 -0.73
C SER A 209 -11.01 15.80 -1.95
N THR A 210 -12.23 15.40 -2.34
CA THR A 210 -12.50 14.85 -3.69
C THR A 210 -12.82 16.01 -4.60
N SER A 211 -11.81 16.50 -5.28
CA SER A 211 -11.87 17.75 -6.06
C SER A 211 -12.45 17.58 -7.46
N LYS A 212 -12.52 16.34 -7.99
CA LYS A 212 -13.12 16.07 -9.31
C LYS A 212 -14.26 15.05 -9.26
N GLY A 213 -14.06 13.92 -8.57
CA GLY A 213 -15.12 12.92 -8.41
C GLY A 213 -15.58 12.25 -9.73
N PRO A 214 -16.55 11.33 -9.67
CA PRO A 214 -17.16 10.79 -8.45
C PRO A 214 -16.27 9.74 -7.76
N ILE A 215 -16.40 9.65 -6.43
CA ILE A 215 -15.87 8.56 -5.60
C ILE A 215 -17.01 7.69 -5.10
N TYR A 216 -16.79 6.37 -5.02
CA TYR A 216 -17.76 5.38 -4.57
C TYR A 216 -17.20 4.59 -3.38
N ILE A 217 -17.85 4.68 -2.22
CA ILE A 217 -17.47 3.95 -1.01
C ILE A 217 -18.64 3.05 -0.60
N PHE A 218 -18.47 1.72 -0.62
CA PHE A 218 -19.57 0.80 -0.35
C PHE A 218 -19.09 -0.55 0.19
N ARG A 219 -19.92 -1.23 1.00
CA ARG A 219 -19.66 -2.60 1.50
C ARG A 219 -18.33 -2.79 2.25
N ASN A 220 -17.75 -1.72 2.81
CA ASN A 220 -16.62 -1.85 3.73
C ASN A 220 -17.14 -2.24 5.13
N LEU A 221 -16.33 -2.99 5.87
CA LEU A 221 -16.56 -3.30 7.29
C LEU A 221 -15.62 -2.43 8.13
N PHE A 222 -16.21 -1.62 9.00
CA PHE A 222 -15.49 -0.71 9.88
C PHE A 222 -15.50 -1.32 11.29
N GLY A 223 -14.31 -1.59 11.82
CA GLY A 223 -14.08 -2.07 13.17
C GLY A 223 -13.97 -0.92 14.17
N THR A 224 -12.93 -0.94 14.99
CA THR A 224 -12.70 0.03 16.06
C THR A 224 -12.06 1.29 15.51
N SER A 225 -12.59 2.45 15.92
CA SER A 225 -11.93 3.74 15.76
C SER A 225 -11.35 4.22 17.08
N ARG A 226 -10.19 4.89 17.06
CA ARG A 226 -9.51 5.37 18.28
C ARG A 226 -8.50 6.49 17.99
N VAL A 227 -8.30 7.36 18.96
CA VAL A 227 -7.32 8.48 18.90
C VAL A 227 -5.90 7.96 19.16
N SER A 228 -5.79 7.01 20.09
CA SER A 228 -4.52 6.37 20.47
C SER A 228 -4.75 4.94 20.97
N HIS A 229 -3.71 4.33 21.54
CA HIS A 229 -3.82 3.06 22.23
C HIS A 229 -4.58 3.14 23.57
N GLN A 230 -4.69 4.33 24.16
CA GLN A 230 -5.32 4.59 25.46
C GLN A 230 -6.70 5.25 25.32
N ASP A 231 -6.90 6.02 24.25
CA ASP A 231 -8.15 6.74 24.00
C ASP A 231 -8.94 6.13 22.84
N ALA A 232 -10.06 5.50 23.19
CA ALA A 232 -11.01 4.90 22.26
C ALA A 232 -12.04 5.90 21.68
N SER A 233 -11.90 7.20 21.92
CA SER A 233 -12.85 8.23 21.47
C SER A 233 -12.98 8.33 19.94
N GLY A 234 -11.93 7.93 19.21
CA GLY A 234 -11.96 7.68 17.77
C GLY A 234 -12.18 8.91 16.89
N GLY A 235 -12.05 8.70 15.58
CA GLY A 235 -12.37 9.64 14.52
C GLY A 235 -13.65 9.25 13.78
N MET A 236 -13.77 9.72 12.55
CA MET A 236 -14.96 9.53 11.71
C MET A 236 -14.83 8.36 10.74
N ILE A 237 -15.96 7.76 10.35
CA ILE A 237 -15.99 6.71 9.31
C ILE A 237 -15.47 7.24 7.98
N ILE A 238 -16.00 8.39 7.56
CA ILE A 238 -15.58 9.05 6.32
C ILE A 238 -15.15 10.46 6.66
N LYS A 239 -13.87 10.76 6.45
CA LYS A 239 -13.34 12.13 6.53
C LYS A 239 -13.67 12.85 5.24
N THR A 240 -14.50 13.87 5.37
CA THR A 240 -14.95 14.71 4.26
C THR A 240 -14.54 16.15 4.52
N ALA A 241 -13.79 16.73 3.58
CA ALA A 241 -13.24 18.09 3.63
C ALA A 241 -12.20 18.35 4.73
N GLY A 242 -11.29 19.29 4.43
CA GLY A 242 -10.38 19.90 5.40
C GLY A 242 -10.77 21.36 5.65
N PRO A 243 -9.98 22.14 6.42
CA PRO A 243 -10.26 23.56 6.65
C PRO A 243 -10.52 24.30 5.33
N ARG A 244 -11.35 25.36 5.34
CA ARG A 244 -11.76 26.15 4.16
C ARG A 244 -10.56 26.44 3.23
N ARG A 245 -10.39 25.64 2.18
CA ARG A 245 -9.33 25.78 1.19
C ARG A 245 -9.93 26.11 -0.17
N PHE A 246 -9.26 26.99 -0.91
CA PHE A 246 -9.53 27.27 -2.31
C PHE A 246 -8.47 26.58 -3.17
N LEU A 247 -8.88 26.09 -4.34
CA LEU A 247 -8.01 25.52 -5.36
C LEU A 247 -8.03 26.45 -6.57
N THR A 248 -6.90 26.54 -7.29
CA THR A 248 -6.83 27.28 -8.54
C THR A 248 -7.18 26.35 -9.71
N LEU A 249 -8.25 26.66 -10.44
CA LEU A 249 -8.63 25.98 -11.67
C LEU A 249 -8.66 27.01 -12.81
N ASN A 250 -7.83 26.84 -13.84
CA ASN A 250 -7.74 27.77 -14.99
C ASN A 250 -7.51 29.24 -14.60
N GLY A 251 -6.79 29.50 -13.50
CA GLY A 251 -6.53 30.84 -13.00
C GLY A 251 -7.62 31.41 -12.07
N GLU A 252 -8.74 30.70 -11.89
CA GLU A 252 -9.82 31.10 -10.98
C GLU A 252 -9.74 30.32 -9.66
N GLN A 253 -10.02 31.01 -8.54
CA GLN A 253 -10.15 30.38 -7.23
C GLN A 253 -11.51 29.70 -7.12
N VAL A 254 -11.51 28.37 -7.08
CA VAL A 254 -12.69 27.56 -6.82
C VAL A 254 -12.63 27.01 -5.40
N PRO A 255 -13.77 26.85 -4.70
CA PRO A 255 -13.78 26.16 -3.42
C PRO A 255 -13.22 24.74 -3.58
N GLY A 256 -12.17 24.40 -2.83
CA GLY A 256 -11.50 23.10 -2.95
C GLY A 256 -12.34 21.92 -2.48
N ASP A 257 -13.22 22.18 -1.51
CA ASP A 257 -14.33 21.38 -1.00
C ASP A 257 -14.81 22.12 0.26
N GLN A 258 -15.99 22.75 0.23
CA GLN A 258 -16.59 23.43 1.39
C GLN A 258 -17.45 22.47 2.24
N GLY A 259 -17.20 21.16 2.17
CA GLY A 259 -18.04 20.12 2.78
C GLY A 259 -19.39 19.92 2.08
N ARG A 260 -19.57 20.40 0.85
CA ARG A 260 -20.84 20.25 0.11
C ARG A 260 -20.78 19.04 -0.81
N ARG A 261 -21.49 17.96 -0.44
CA ARG A 261 -21.74 16.81 -1.34
C ARG A 261 -23.16 16.29 -1.23
N VAL A 262 -23.62 15.69 -2.32
CA VAL A 262 -24.84 14.89 -2.37
C VAL A 262 -24.46 13.44 -2.06
N GLU A 263 -24.58 13.05 -0.80
CA GLU A 263 -24.38 11.67 -0.39
C GLU A 263 -25.66 10.87 -0.64
N ARG A 264 -25.57 9.77 -1.40
CA ARG A 264 -26.65 8.79 -1.50
C ARG A 264 -26.26 7.57 -0.68
N VAL A 265 -26.58 7.59 0.61
CA VAL A 265 -26.39 6.45 1.50
C VAL A 265 -27.42 5.37 1.19
N GLN A 266 -27.00 4.30 0.53
CA GLN A 266 -27.81 3.08 0.43
C GLN A 266 -27.55 2.20 1.66
N ARG A 267 -28.44 2.27 2.65
CA ARG A 267 -28.43 1.34 3.78
C ARG A 267 -28.92 -0.03 3.32
N SER A 268 -28.02 -1.00 3.16
CA SER A 268 -28.42 -2.41 3.13
C SER A 268 -28.75 -2.83 4.56
N ARG A 269 -30.02 -3.10 4.88
CA ARG A 269 -30.36 -3.77 6.15
C ARG A 269 -29.73 -5.16 6.10
N ALA A 270 -28.75 -5.42 6.96
CA ALA A 270 -28.41 -6.79 7.30
C ALA A 270 -29.68 -7.39 7.90
N ARG A 271 -30.26 -8.41 7.27
CA ARG A 271 -31.22 -9.26 7.96
C ARG A 271 -30.41 -9.95 9.05
N GLU A 272 -30.80 -9.76 10.31
CA GLU A 272 -30.25 -10.51 11.43
C GLU A 272 -30.30 -11.99 11.07
N CYS A 273 -29.14 -12.61 10.87
CA CYS A 273 -29.03 -14.05 10.97
C CYS A 273 -29.19 -14.38 12.45
N HIS A 274 -30.44 -14.63 12.88
CA HIS A 274 -30.70 -15.40 14.10
C HIS A 274 -30.19 -16.83 13.85
N LEU A 275 -28.89 -17.04 14.03
CA LEU A 275 -28.34 -18.34 14.37
C LEU A 275 -28.57 -18.51 15.86
N ALA A 276 -29.76 -19.02 16.19
CA ALA A 276 -30.10 -19.44 17.53
C ALA A 276 -29.04 -20.43 18.03
N GLU A 277 -28.55 -20.15 19.24
CA GLU A 277 -27.85 -21.09 20.10
C GLU A 277 -28.65 -22.40 20.18
N GLN A 278 -28.08 -23.49 19.69
CA GLN A 278 -28.40 -24.85 20.11
C GLN A 278 -27.27 -25.78 19.64
N TYR A 279 -26.18 -25.79 20.40
CA TYR A 279 -25.19 -26.86 20.38
C TYR A 279 -25.41 -27.72 21.60
N LEU A 280 -25.83 -28.98 21.40
CA LEU A 280 -25.36 -30.23 22.05
C LEU A 280 -26.14 -31.43 21.46
N PRO A 281 -25.63 -32.68 21.53
CA PRO A 281 -25.30 -33.43 20.32
C PRO A 281 -26.08 -34.76 20.19
N GLY A 282 -26.11 -35.28 18.96
CA GLY A 282 -26.28 -36.71 18.72
C GLY A 282 -27.43 -37.08 17.79
N SER A 283 -27.12 -37.26 16.52
CA SER A 283 -27.71 -38.32 15.69
C SER A 283 -27.09 -38.29 14.30
N ARG A 284 -26.48 -39.41 13.90
CA ARG A 284 -26.12 -39.70 12.51
C ARG A 284 -27.39 -39.61 11.65
N ALA A 285 -27.37 -38.79 10.60
CA ALA A 285 -28.21 -39.00 9.43
C ALA A 285 -27.54 -38.40 8.19
N CYS A 286 -27.36 -39.27 7.20
CA CYS A 286 -26.88 -39.03 5.86
C CYS A 286 -27.81 -38.02 5.15
N LEU A 287 -27.25 -36.98 4.52
CA LEU A 287 -28.00 -36.12 3.59
C LEU A 287 -27.21 -35.99 2.29
N SER A 288 -27.65 -36.78 1.31
CA SER A 288 -27.32 -36.63 -0.11
C SER A 288 -27.91 -35.32 -0.64
N LEU A 289 -27.06 -34.39 -1.06
CA LEU A 289 -27.50 -33.22 -1.81
C LEU A 289 -27.45 -33.56 -3.30
N GLY A 290 -28.64 -33.80 -3.87
CA GLY A 290 -28.85 -33.90 -5.31
C GLY A 290 -28.67 -32.54 -5.97
N GLU A 291 -27.61 -32.38 -6.76
CA GLU A 291 -27.42 -31.24 -7.64
C GLU A 291 -28.43 -31.30 -8.81
N LYS A 292 -29.42 -30.39 -8.82
CA LYS A 292 -30.17 -30.09 -10.03
C LYS A 292 -29.30 -29.22 -10.94
N ARG A 293 -28.58 -29.87 -11.87
CA ARG A 293 -27.96 -29.23 -13.03
C ARG A 293 -29.04 -28.60 -13.92
N ARG A 294 -29.02 -27.29 -14.11
CA ARG A 294 -29.63 -26.62 -15.27
C ARG A 294 -28.54 -26.38 -16.30
N SER A 295 -28.64 -27.10 -17.41
CA SER A 295 -27.83 -26.96 -18.62
C SER A 295 -28.17 -25.66 -19.33
N ALA A 296 -27.17 -24.77 -19.45
CA ALA A 296 -27.17 -23.72 -20.46
C ALA A 296 -26.08 -24.08 -21.48
N GLU A 297 -26.52 -24.40 -22.70
CA GLU A 297 -25.67 -24.73 -23.84
C GLU A 297 -24.78 -23.54 -24.21
N ARG A 298 -23.47 -23.78 -24.32
CA ARG A 298 -22.51 -22.85 -24.93
C ARG A 298 -22.29 -23.27 -26.39
N PRO A 299 -22.33 -22.36 -27.37
CA PRO A 299 -21.97 -22.71 -28.73
C PRO A 299 -20.46 -22.97 -28.84
N ALA A 300 -20.11 -23.98 -29.64
CA ALA A 300 -18.74 -24.46 -29.86
C ALA A 300 -17.82 -23.37 -30.43
N ARG A 301 -16.62 -23.21 -29.83
CA ARG A 301 -15.53 -22.41 -30.39
C ARG A 301 -14.73 -23.24 -31.39
N ARG A 302 -14.47 -22.65 -32.57
CA ARG A 302 -13.56 -23.16 -33.59
C ARG A 302 -12.11 -23.28 -33.04
N PRO A 303 -11.31 -24.25 -33.50
CA PRO A 303 -9.89 -24.30 -33.19
C PRO A 303 -9.10 -23.35 -34.11
N ASP A 304 -7.95 -22.93 -33.63
CA ASP A 304 -6.92 -22.06 -34.26
C ASP A 304 -7.18 -20.55 -34.30
N GLU A 305 -6.71 -19.90 -33.23
CA GLU A 305 -5.94 -18.65 -33.34
C GLU A 305 -4.88 -18.66 -32.22
N ARG A 306 -3.62 -18.91 -32.60
CA ARG A 306 -2.48 -18.78 -31.69
C ARG A 306 -2.33 -17.33 -31.27
N LEU A 307 -2.84 -16.98 -30.09
CA LEU A 307 -2.48 -15.75 -29.41
C LEU A 307 -0.94 -15.69 -29.24
N PRO A 308 -0.29 -14.56 -29.56
CA PRO A 308 1.15 -14.46 -29.51
C PRO A 308 1.65 -14.68 -28.07
N ARG A 309 2.53 -15.67 -27.89
CA ARG A 309 3.23 -15.93 -26.63
C ARG A 309 3.99 -14.66 -26.22
N ARG A 310 3.51 -13.96 -25.19
CA ARG A 310 4.23 -12.84 -24.58
C ARG A 310 5.56 -13.37 -24.03
N ARG A 311 6.68 -12.82 -24.50
CA ARG A 311 8.01 -13.15 -23.95
C ARG A 311 8.10 -12.54 -22.55
N ILE A 312 8.06 -13.38 -21.53
CA ILE A 312 8.39 -13.01 -20.15
C ILE A 312 9.92 -13.14 -20.03
N CYS A 313 10.59 -12.06 -19.67
CA CYS A 313 11.98 -12.15 -19.23
C CYS A 313 11.95 -12.36 -17.72
N GLN A 314 12.32 -13.57 -17.30
CA GLN A 314 12.40 -13.96 -15.90
C GLN A 314 13.83 -13.71 -15.42
N VAL A 315 13.97 -12.97 -14.32
CA VAL A 315 15.26 -12.77 -13.65
C VAL A 315 15.29 -13.68 -12.42
N ASP A 316 16.22 -14.64 -12.38
CA ASP A 316 16.41 -15.55 -11.26
C ASP A 316 17.35 -14.91 -10.21
N VAL A 317 16.83 -14.62 -9.03
CA VAL A 317 17.50 -13.84 -7.96
C VAL A 317 18.30 -14.70 -6.97
N ARG A 318 18.71 -15.93 -7.35
CA ARG A 318 19.41 -16.90 -6.46
C ARG A 318 20.69 -16.39 -5.76
N ALA A 319 21.30 -15.28 -6.19
CA ALA A 319 22.59 -14.81 -5.66
C ALA A 319 22.52 -13.54 -4.77
N LEU A 320 21.36 -12.92 -4.55
CA LEU A 320 21.26 -11.64 -3.85
C LEU A 320 21.05 -11.83 -2.33
N ARG A 321 22.08 -12.28 -1.62
CA ARG A 321 22.15 -12.08 -0.16
C ARG A 321 22.97 -10.82 0.09
N ALA A 322 22.32 -9.74 0.54
CA ALA A 322 22.87 -8.41 0.88
C ALA A 322 23.02 -7.37 -0.25
N ALA A 323 22.33 -7.50 -1.39
CA ALA A 323 22.39 -6.50 -2.46
C ALA A 323 21.00 -5.94 -2.84
N ARG A 324 20.93 -4.63 -3.06
CA ARG A 324 19.78 -3.91 -3.64
C ARG A 324 19.55 -4.36 -5.08
N MET A 325 18.28 -4.47 -5.49
CA MET A 325 17.90 -4.76 -6.89
C MET A 325 17.38 -3.51 -7.60
N VAL A 326 17.86 -3.24 -8.82
CA VAL A 326 17.39 -2.17 -9.72
C VAL A 326 16.87 -2.79 -11.01
N LEU A 327 15.70 -2.37 -11.49
CA LEU A 327 15.00 -2.98 -12.63
C LEU A 327 14.78 -2.01 -13.80
N ASP A 328 15.72 -2.02 -14.76
CA ASP A 328 15.70 -1.18 -15.98
C ASP A 328 15.13 -1.90 -17.22
N ALA A 329 14.83 -1.11 -18.26
CA ALA A 329 14.24 -1.58 -19.52
C ALA A 329 15.18 -2.52 -20.32
N ASP A 330 16.49 -2.35 -20.12
CA ASP A 330 17.52 -3.24 -20.65
C ASP A 330 17.80 -4.32 -19.59
N GLY A 331 17.17 -5.48 -19.77
CA GLY A 331 17.08 -6.51 -18.73
C GLY A 331 18.41 -6.86 -18.04
N ALA A 332 18.33 -6.94 -16.71
CA ALA A 332 19.33 -7.50 -15.79
C ALA A 332 20.75 -6.93 -15.91
N ASN A 333 21.03 -5.87 -15.15
CA ASN A 333 22.41 -5.65 -14.69
C ASN A 333 22.61 -6.48 -13.41
N ASP A 334 23.12 -7.70 -13.58
CA ASP A 334 23.97 -8.29 -12.55
C ASP A 334 25.24 -7.42 -12.45
N GLN A 335 25.72 -7.21 -11.21
CA GLN A 335 26.96 -6.53 -10.80
C GLN A 335 26.78 -5.10 -10.24
N VAL A 336 26.68 -5.00 -8.91
CA VAL A 336 27.38 -3.93 -8.17
C VAL A 336 28.48 -4.62 -7.35
N GLY A 337 29.72 -4.49 -7.80
CA GLY A 337 30.90 -5.05 -7.14
C GLY A 337 31.16 -4.43 -5.76
N PRO A 338 32.00 -5.06 -4.93
CA PRO A 338 32.27 -4.61 -3.56
C PRO A 338 32.93 -3.23 -3.58
N SER A 339 32.23 -2.22 -3.07
CA SER A 339 32.82 -0.91 -2.81
C SER A 339 33.90 -1.07 -1.73
N ARG A 340 35.13 -0.72 -2.11
CA ARG A 340 36.32 -0.65 -1.25
C ARG A 340 35.98 0.00 0.09
N VAL A 341 36.28 -0.72 1.17
CA VAL A 341 36.42 -0.17 2.52
C VAL A 341 37.61 0.79 2.48
N LEU A 342 37.35 2.07 2.21
CA LEU A 342 38.26 3.15 2.59
C LEU A 342 37.97 3.47 4.06
N ALA A 343 38.58 2.68 4.93
CA ALA A 343 38.73 3.03 6.33
C ALA A 343 39.58 4.31 6.40
N LYS A 344 38.94 5.48 6.48
CA LYS A 344 39.59 6.68 7.00
C LYS A 344 39.88 6.44 8.47
N ARG A 345 41.11 5.98 8.77
CA ARG A 345 41.70 6.13 10.10
C ARG A 345 41.64 7.62 10.46
N LYS A 346 40.82 7.98 11.44
CA LYS A 346 41.01 9.21 12.19
C LYS A 346 42.30 9.04 12.99
N GLU A 347 43.38 9.66 12.51
CA GLU A 347 44.54 9.93 13.35
C GLU A 347 44.11 10.93 14.44
N PHE A 348 44.13 10.47 15.69
CA PHE A 348 44.14 11.36 16.84
C PHE A 348 45.48 12.10 16.83
N ARG A 349 45.45 13.42 16.62
CA ARG A 349 46.59 14.28 16.97
C ARG A 349 46.43 14.70 18.43
N ASP A 350 47.31 14.14 19.26
CA ASP A 350 47.62 14.66 20.59
C ASP A 350 48.07 16.12 20.48
N TYR A 351 47.37 17.01 21.18
CA TYR A 351 47.90 18.32 21.55
C TYR A 351 48.35 18.26 23.00
N GLY A 352 49.66 18.09 23.18
CA GLY A 352 50.38 18.32 24.44
C GLY A 352 51.36 19.49 24.29
N PRO A 353 51.58 20.32 25.32
CA PRO A 353 52.10 21.67 25.18
C PRO A 353 53.63 21.71 25.16
N ARG A 354 54.22 22.64 24.40
CA ARG A 354 55.62 23.06 24.59
C ARG A 354 55.81 24.56 24.35
N ARG A 355 56.09 25.22 25.48
CA ARG A 355 56.91 26.41 25.74
C ARG A 355 56.49 27.76 25.18
#